data_AF-A0A7J7EWP2-F1
#
_entry.id   AF-A0A7J7EWP2-F1
#
_cell.length_a   1.000
_cell.length_b   1.000
_cell.length_c   1.000
_cell.angle_alpha   90.00
_cell.angle_beta   90.00
_cell.angle_gamma   90.00
#
_symmetry.space_group_name_H-M   'P 1'
#
loop_
_entity.id
_entity.type
_entity.pdbx_description
1 polymer ?
#
loop_
_entity_poly.entity_id
_entity_poly.type
_entity_poly.pdbx_seq_one_letter_code
_entity_poly.pdbx_strand_id
1 'polypeptide(L)'
;MDTVLSTRFSTVLNKFYPSFLINRLGENRLNAQFNHDIYGLLPQHSYLSHQATFGDDLPNHIISGRVLIKPNVREFTEISAIFEDGTEEDLDAVVFATGYTFSFPFLENDSTVLDSQCSMFKFVFPPQLEKPTLAIIGILQPLGATIPTSELQSRWAVRVFRGLNELPSMSVMMADVKKREKKLNKE
;
A
#
# COMPACT_ATOMS: atom_id res chain seq x y z
N MET A 1 -16.94 7.14 2.50
CA MET A 1 -15.83 7.98 1.99
C MET A 1 -15.39 7.52 0.60
N ASP A 2 -15.12 6.22 0.47
CA ASP A 2 -14.88 5.50 -0.78
C ASP A 2 -15.92 5.76 -1.89
N THR A 3 -17.22 5.78 -1.58
CA THR A 3 -18.30 6.01 -2.56
C THR A 3 -18.24 7.38 -3.23
N VAL A 4 -17.68 8.39 -2.55
CA VAL A 4 -17.52 9.76 -3.05
C VAL A 4 -16.20 9.93 -3.79
N LEU A 5 -15.12 9.31 -3.29
CA LEU A 5 -13.78 9.44 -3.87
C LEU A 5 -13.59 8.55 -5.10
N SER A 6 -14.10 7.32 -5.06
CA SER A 6 -13.88 6.27 -6.07
C SER A 6 -14.88 6.34 -7.22
N THR A 7 -14.98 7.50 -7.87
CA THR A 7 -15.84 7.69 -9.06
C THR A 7 -15.00 7.78 -10.34
N ARG A 8 -15.60 7.38 -11.47
CA ARG A 8 -14.97 7.54 -12.79
C ARG A 8 -14.69 9.01 -13.11
N PHE A 9 -15.60 9.90 -12.72
CA PHE A 9 -15.43 11.35 -12.90
C PHE A 9 -14.18 11.84 -12.14
N SER A 10 -14.05 11.52 -10.85
CA SER A 10 -12.87 11.87 -10.05
C SER A 10 -11.57 11.29 -10.64
N THR A 11 -11.62 10.05 -11.13
CA THR A 11 -10.45 9.39 -11.76
C THR A 11 -10.04 10.11 -13.05
N VAL A 12 -11.00 10.53 -13.86
CA VAL A 12 -10.74 11.29 -15.10
C VAL A 12 -10.18 12.66 -14.77
N LEU A 13 -10.77 13.38 -13.81
CA LEU A 13 -10.26 14.68 -13.36
C LEU A 13 -8.81 14.56 -12.86
N ASN A 14 -8.50 13.57 -12.03
CA ASN A 14 -7.15 13.35 -11.50
C ASN A 14 -6.09 13.07 -12.57
N LYS A 15 -6.48 12.68 -13.80
CA LYS A 15 -5.53 12.56 -14.92
C LYS A 15 -5.11 13.90 -15.51
N PHE A 16 -5.93 14.94 -15.35
CA PHE A 16 -5.66 16.27 -15.91
C PHE A 16 -4.98 17.20 -14.91
N TYR A 17 -5.22 17.02 -13.61
CA TYR A 17 -4.61 17.84 -12.57
C TYR A 17 -3.18 17.39 -12.25
N PRO A 18 -2.21 18.32 -12.14
CA PRO A 18 -0.90 18.05 -11.57
C PRO A 18 -1.00 17.46 -10.15
N SER A 19 -0.09 16.53 -9.81
CA SER A 19 -0.07 15.85 -8.51
C SER A 19 0.01 16.81 -7.32
N PHE A 20 0.76 17.92 -7.44
CA PHE A 20 0.88 18.91 -6.37
C PHE A 20 -0.47 19.55 -5.99
N LEU A 21 -1.36 19.79 -6.96
CA LEU A 21 -2.69 20.34 -6.68
C LEU A 21 -3.56 19.32 -5.98
N ILE A 22 -3.50 18.06 -6.41
CA ILE A 22 -4.27 16.97 -5.80
C ILE A 22 -3.80 16.77 -4.35
N ASN A 23 -2.48 16.75 -4.11
CA ASN A 23 -1.90 16.65 -2.78
C ASN A 23 -2.37 17.80 -1.89
N ARG A 24 -2.18 19.05 -2.34
CA ARG A 24 -2.58 20.23 -1.57
C ARG A 24 -4.08 20.26 -1.25
N LEU A 25 -4.93 19.89 -2.22
CA LEU A 25 -6.38 19.81 -2.00
C LEU A 25 -6.75 18.68 -1.04
N GLY A 26 -6.08 17.54 -1.12
CA GLY A 26 -6.23 16.43 -0.17
C GLY A 26 -5.84 16.81 1.25
N GLU A 27 -4.64 17.35 1.42
CA GLU A 27 -4.08 17.81 2.70
C GLU A 27 -4.97 18.88 3.34
N ASN A 28 -5.43 19.87 2.56
CA ASN A 28 -6.34 20.90 3.06
C ASN A 28 -7.69 20.31 3.54
N ARG A 29 -8.23 19.30 2.83
CA ARG A 29 -9.48 18.64 3.24
C ARG A 29 -9.32 17.84 4.53
N LEU A 30 -8.19 17.15 4.70
CA LEU A 30 -7.88 16.42 5.93
C LEU A 30 -7.68 17.37 7.10
N ASN A 31 -6.87 18.43 6.90
CA ASN A 31 -6.63 19.44 7.93
C ASN A 31 -7.87 20.24 8.32
N ALA A 32 -8.88 20.32 7.46
CA ALA A 32 -10.16 20.94 7.77
C ALA A 32 -10.99 20.13 8.77
N GLN A 33 -10.78 18.81 8.89
CA GLN A 33 -11.43 17.98 9.92
C GLN A 33 -10.76 18.17 11.28
N PHE A 34 -9.43 18.06 11.31
CA PHE A 34 -8.59 18.40 12.45
C PHE A 34 -7.18 18.73 11.96
N ASN A 35 -6.49 19.65 12.64
CA ASN A 35 -5.15 20.06 12.23
C ASN A 35 -4.13 18.98 12.59
N HIS A 36 -3.53 18.34 11.60
CA HIS A 36 -2.62 17.21 11.80
C HIS A 36 -1.30 17.64 12.48
N ASP A 37 -0.88 18.91 12.34
CA ASP A 37 0.31 19.46 13.01
C ASP A 37 0.10 19.53 14.53
N ILE A 38 -1.04 20.09 14.96
CA ILE A 38 -1.39 20.20 16.38
C ILE A 38 -1.54 18.81 17.04
N TYR A 39 -1.99 17.81 16.28
CA TYR A 39 -2.18 16.44 16.75
C TYR A 39 -0.91 15.58 16.66
N GLY A 40 0.21 16.12 16.17
CA GLY A 40 1.47 15.39 16.01
C GLY A 40 1.44 14.32 14.91
N LEU A 41 0.48 14.40 13.97
CA LEU A 41 0.27 13.44 12.88
C LEU A 41 0.67 13.99 11.52
N LEU A 42 1.33 15.16 11.45
CA LEU A 42 1.75 15.76 10.19
C LEU A 42 2.83 14.89 9.51
N PRO A 43 2.55 14.33 8.32
CA PRO A 43 3.54 13.50 7.63
C PRO A 43 4.63 14.35 6.98
N GLN A 44 5.83 13.78 6.85
CA GLN A 44 6.93 14.36 6.06
C GLN A 44 6.78 14.13 4.55
N HIS A 45 5.85 13.26 4.16
CA HIS A 45 5.59 12.88 2.77
C HIS A 45 4.27 13.50 2.27
N SER A 46 4.10 13.55 0.94
CA SER A 46 2.90 14.11 0.32
C SER A 46 1.68 13.17 0.42
N TYR A 47 0.46 13.70 0.36
CA TYR A 47 -0.77 12.92 0.53
C TYR A 47 -0.90 11.66 -0.37
N LEU A 48 -0.54 11.72 -1.65
CA LEU A 48 -0.68 10.58 -2.57
C LEU A 48 0.45 9.54 -2.48
N SER A 49 1.54 9.83 -1.77
CA SER A 49 2.72 8.97 -1.74
C SER A 49 2.55 7.70 -0.91
N HIS A 50 1.63 7.72 0.05
CA HIS A 50 1.41 6.61 0.98
C HIS A 50 -0.07 6.29 1.11
N GLN A 51 -0.39 5.05 1.48
CA GLN A 51 -1.76 4.67 1.76
C GLN A 51 -2.24 5.38 3.03
N ALA A 52 -3.43 6.00 2.93
CA ALA A 52 -4.03 6.67 4.07
C ALA A 52 -4.47 5.67 5.15
N THR A 53 -4.18 6.01 6.41
CA THR A 53 -4.75 5.33 7.58
C THR A 53 -6.16 5.85 7.81
N PHE A 54 -7.11 4.93 8.01
CA PHE A 54 -8.50 5.27 8.32
C PHE A 54 -8.78 4.97 9.79
N GLY A 55 -9.30 5.97 10.52
CA GLY A 55 -9.69 5.81 11.91
C GLY A 55 -10.47 7.02 12.41
N ASP A 56 -11.75 6.83 12.72
CA ASP A 56 -12.64 7.91 13.12
C ASP A 56 -12.41 8.34 14.58
N ASP A 57 -11.96 7.42 15.44
CA ASP A 57 -11.81 7.64 16.88
C ASP A 57 -10.43 8.16 17.31
N LEU A 58 -9.40 8.02 16.45
CA LEU A 58 -8.03 8.38 16.80
C LEU A 58 -7.90 9.85 17.26
N PRO A 59 -8.46 10.85 16.55
CA PRO A 59 -8.39 12.23 17.02
C PRO A 59 -9.04 12.43 18.40
N ASN A 60 -10.15 11.75 18.67
CA ASN A 60 -10.85 11.84 19.96
C ASN A 60 -10.02 11.24 21.11
N HIS A 61 -9.27 10.18 20.84
CA HIS A 61 -8.37 9.58 21.83
C HIS A 61 -7.12 10.42 22.09
N ILE A 62 -6.62 11.12 21.07
CA ILE A 62 -5.50 12.07 21.24
C ILE A 62 -5.92 13.27 22.08
N ILE A 63 -7.03 13.94 21.72
CA ILE A 63 -7.47 15.15 22.45
C ILE A 63 -7.89 14.86 23.90
N SER A 64 -8.36 13.65 24.20
CA SER A 64 -8.69 13.23 25.57
C SER A 64 -7.48 12.76 26.37
N GLY A 65 -6.27 12.75 25.79
CA GLY A 65 -5.04 12.32 26.46
C GLY A 65 -4.93 10.81 26.68
N ARG A 66 -5.79 9.99 26.05
CA ARG A 66 -5.71 8.53 26.12
C ARG A 66 -4.61 7.97 25.21
N VAL A 67 -4.31 8.68 24.14
CA VAL A 67 -3.24 8.34 23.18
C VAL A 67 -2.29 9.53 23.10
N LEU A 68 -1.01 9.27 23.36
CA LEU A 68 0.06 10.24 23.19
C LEU A 68 0.89 9.84 21.96
N ILE A 69 1.01 10.77 21.01
CA ILE A 69 1.84 10.56 19.82
C ILE A 69 3.28 10.92 20.16
N LYS A 70 4.21 10.00 19.86
CA LYS A 70 5.65 10.15 20.07
C LYS A 70 6.38 9.89 18.76
N PRO A 71 7.61 10.41 18.57
CA PRO A 71 8.44 10.05 17.44
C PRO A 71 8.91 8.60 17.55
N ASN A 72 9.77 8.16 16.64
CA ASN A 72 10.23 6.77 16.63
C ASN A 72 11.01 6.43 17.92
N VAL A 73 10.98 5.15 18.29
CA VAL A 73 11.75 4.65 19.43
C VAL A 73 13.22 4.53 19.00
N ARG A 74 14.11 5.14 19.78
CA ARG A 74 15.56 5.06 19.58
C ARG A 74 16.14 3.81 20.26
N GLU A 75 15.74 3.54 21.49
CA GLU A 75 16.27 2.45 22.30
C GLU A 75 15.23 1.99 23.34
N PHE A 76 15.18 0.68 23.60
CA PHE A 76 14.42 0.11 24.71
C PHE A 76 15.38 -0.20 25.86
N THR A 77 14.96 0.13 27.08
CA THR A 77 15.63 -0.29 28.31
C THR A 77 14.91 -1.51 28.91
N GLU A 78 15.22 -1.89 30.15
CA GLU A 78 14.52 -2.98 30.84
C GLU A 78 13.04 -2.66 31.12
N ILE A 79 12.69 -1.39 31.35
CA ILE A 79 11.34 -0.96 31.77
C ILE A 79 10.77 0.23 31.00
N SER A 80 11.59 0.88 30.16
CA SER A 80 11.24 2.13 29.48
C SER A 80 11.64 2.12 28.00
N ALA A 81 11.16 3.10 27.25
CA ALA A 81 11.62 3.40 25.89
C ALA A 81 12.10 4.85 25.78
N ILE A 82 13.26 5.03 25.16
CA ILE A 82 13.83 6.33 24.81
C ILE A 82 13.45 6.65 23.37
N PHE A 83 12.82 7.79 23.16
CA PHE A 83 12.37 8.26 21.84
C PHE A 83 13.41 9.17 21.16
N GLU A 84 13.27 9.39 19.85
CA GLU A 84 14.19 10.23 19.06
C GLU A 84 14.27 11.70 19.52
N ASP A 85 13.21 12.21 20.17
CA ASP A 85 13.20 13.55 20.78
C ASP A 85 13.91 13.62 22.15
N GLY A 86 14.41 12.48 22.64
CA GLY A 86 15.08 12.36 23.93
C GLY A 86 14.13 12.17 25.12
N THR A 87 12.81 12.07 24.89
CA THR A 87 11.87 11.71 25.95
C THR A 87 11.98 10.24 26.32
N GLU A 88 11.64 9.91 27.56
CA GLU A 88 11.64 8.54 28.09
C GLU A 88 10.30 8.27 28.78
N GLU A 89 9.72 7.09 28.54
CA GLU A 89 8.45 6.67 29.15
C GLU A 89 8.56 5.22 29.62
N ASP A 90 8.00 4.92 30.80
CA ASP A 90 7.89 3.57 31.32
C ASP A 90 6.78 2.79 30.58
N LEU A 91 7.04 1.53 30.24
CA LEU A 91 6.15 0.70 29.42
C LEU A 91 5.96 -0.69 30.02
N ASP A 92 4.70 -1.11 30.20
CA ASP A 92 4.37 -2.48 30.60
C ASP A 92 4.36 -3.47 29.42
N ALA A 93 4.07 -2.98 28.22
CA ALA A 93 3.93 -3.80 27.02
C ALA A 93 4.26 -3.02 25.75
N VAL A 94 4.81 -3.71 24.76
CA VAL A 94 5.12 -3.17 23.43
C VAL A 94 4.38 -4.00 22.38
N VAL A 95 3.66 -3.31 21.49
CA VAL A 95 2.94 -3.94 20.37
C VAL A 95 3.53 -3.45 19.05
N PHE A 96 4.18 -4.36 18.31
CA PHE A 96 4.74 -4.05 16.99
C PHE A 96 3.66 -4.11 15.92
N ALA A 97 3.10 -2.96 15.55
CA ALA A 97 2.18 -2.81 14.43
C ALA A 97 2.92 -2.48 13.11
N THR A 98 4.07 -3.13 12.85
CA THR A 98 5.00 -2.81 11.74
C THR A 98 4.63 -3.45 10.40
N GLY A 99 3.45 -4.05 10.29
CA GLY A 99 2.94 -4.66 9.06
C GLY A 99 3.35 -6.13 8.90
N TYR A 100 3.23 -6.62 7.66
CA TYR A 100 3.45 -8.03 7.31
C TYR A 100 4.29 -8.16 6.05
N THR A 101 5.13 -9.20 6.03
CA THR A 101 5.71 -9.75 4.79
C THR A 101 4.93 -10.99 4.38
N PHE A 102 4.97 -11.34 3.10
CA PHE A 102 4.35 -12.56 2.59
C PHE A 102 5.41 -13.41 1.88
N SER A 103 5.25 -14.72 1.97
CA SER A 103 6.06 -15.69 1.24
C SER A 103 5.17 -16.84 0.76
N PHE A 104 5.69 -17.63 -0.19
CA PHE A 104 5.03 -18.84 -0.66
C PHE A 104 5.96 -20.04 -0.42
N PRO A 105 6.04 -20.59 0.81
CA PRO A 105 6.97 -21.68 1.12
C PRO A 105 6.80 -22.92 0.25
N PHE A 106 5.58 -23.17 -0.21
CA PHE A 106 5.26 -24.27 -1.13
C PHE A 106 5.76 -24.04 -2.57
N LEU A 107 6.26 -22.85 -2.90
CA LEU A 107 6.86 -22.48 -4.19
C LEU A 107 8.35 -22.13 -4.05
N GLU A 108 8.96 -22.30 -2.87
CA GLU A 108 10.35 -21.86 -2.59
C GLU A 108 11.42 -22.55 -3.45
N ASN A 109 11.15 -23.78 -3.88
CA ASN A 109 12.06 -24.56 -4.71
C ASN A 109 11.95 -24.25 -6.21
N ASP A 110 10.98 -23.42 -6.63
CA ASP A 110 10.81 -23.00 -8.02
C ASP A 110 11.42 -21.60 -8.22
N SER A 111 12.67 -21.57 -8.67
CA SER A 111 13.41 -20.33 -8.93
C SER A 111 12.73 -19.43 -9.96
N THR A 112 11.87 -19.97 -10.82
CA THR A 112 11.12 -19.18 -11.82
C THR A 112 10.02 -18.32 -11.19
N VAL A 113 9.49 -18.74 -10.04
CA VAL A 113 8.44 -18.04 -9.31
C VAL A 113 9.02 -17.17 -8.18
N LEU A 114 10.12 -17.58 -7.56
CA LEU A 114 10.73 -16.85 -6.43
C LEU A 114 11.32 -15.49 -6.82
N ASP A 115 12.01 -15.42 -7.96
CA ASP A 115 12.59 -14.18 -8.50
C ASP A 115 11.49 -13.19 -8.95
N SER A 116 10.22 -13.64 -8.91
CA SER A 116 9.02 -12.91 -9.30
C SER A 116 8.22 -12.29 -8.16
N GLN A 117 8.64 -12.44 -6.89
CA GLN A 117 7.86 -11.94 -5.73
C GLN A 117 7.43 -10.46 -5.85
N CYS A 118 8.21 -9.62 -6.54
CA CYS A 118 7.81 -8.25 -6.93
C CYS A 118 7.58 -8.05 -8.45
N SER A 119 8.03 -8.99 -9.29
CA SER A 119 8.07 -8.85 -10.75
C SER A 119 6.94 -9.58 -11.50
N MET A 120 5.81 -9.82 -10.84
CA MET A 120 4.61 -10.37 -11.49
C MET A 120 3.97 -9.39 -12.48
N PHE A 121 3.61 -9.89 -13.66
CA PHE A 121 2.81 -9.16 -14.63
C PHE A 121 1.42 -8.88 -14.06
N LYS A 122 1.08 -7.60 -13.94
CA LYS A 122 -0.17 -7.11 -13.34
C LYS A 122 -0.49 -7.68 -11.94
N PHE A 123 0.53 -8.08 -11.16
CA PHE A 123 0.38 -8.77 -9.87
C PHE A 123 -0.39 -10.10 -9.95
N VAL A 124 -0.37 -10.77 -11.12
CA VAL A 124 -1.10 -12.04 -11.32
C VAL A 124 -0.17 -13.13 -11.85
N PHE A 125 0.54 -12.88 -12.95
CA PHE A 125 1.28 -13.92 -13.66
C PHE A 125 2.78 -13.76 -13.50
N PRO A 126 3.51 -14.83 -13.12
CA PRO A 126 4.97 -14.87 -13.23
C PRO A 126 5.41 -14.84 -14.71
N PRO A 127 6.13 -13.81 -15.18
CA PRO A 127 6.51 -13.70 -16.60
C PRO A 127 7.47 -14.78 -17.11
N GLN A 128 8.20 -15.44 -16.20
CA GLN A 128 9.23 -16.44 -16.50
C GLN A 128 8.65 -17.82 -16.86
N LEU A 129 7.37 -18.06 -16.59
CA LEU A 129 6.72 -19.32 -16.92
C LEU A 129 6.47 -19.44 -18.43
N GLU A 130 6.97 -20.51 -19.04
CA GLU A 130 6.76 -20.79 -20.47
C GLU A 130 5.27 -20.96 -20.83
N LYS A 131 4.48 -21.52 -19.89
CA LYS A 131 3.03 -21.69 -20.04
C LYS A 131 2.31 -20.94 -18.93
N PRO A 132 1.31 -20.10 -19.25
CA PRO A 132 0.59 -19.32 -18.26
C PRO A 132 -0.43 -20.18 -17.51
N THR A 133 0.04 -21.07 -16.64
CA THR A 133 -0.76 -22.07 -15.92
C THR A 133 -0.81 -21.83 -14.41
N LEU A 134 -0.07 -20.83 -13.92
CA LEU A 134 -0.09 -20.36 -12.54
C LEU A 134 -0.51 -18.89 -12.52
N ALA A 135 -1.42 -18.55 -11.61
CA ALA A 135 -1.85 -17.18 -11.35
C ALA A 135 -1.97 -16.99 -9.84
N ILE A 136 -1.45 -15.87 -9.36
CA ILE A 136 -1.54 -15.45 -7.96
C ILE A 136 -2.64 -14.38 -7.87
N ILE A 137 -3.58 -14.54 -6.94
CA ILE A 137 -4.78 -13.70 -6.84
C ILE A 137 -4.79 -13.00 -5.48
N GLY A 138 -5.13 -11.72 -5.47
CA GLY A 138 -5.33 -10.95 -4.24
C GLY A 138 -4.05 -10.40 -3.61
N ILE A 139 -2.89 -10.60 -4.24
CA ILE A 139 -1.60 -10.07 -3.77
C ILE A 139 -1.38 -8.67 -4.34
N LEU A 140 -2.20 -7.72 -3.88
CA LEU A 140 -2.06 -6.30 -4.15
C LEU A 140 -2.74 -5.46 -3.05
N GLN A 141 -2.36 -4.20 -2.94
CA GLN A 141 -3.02 -3.22 -2.06
C GLN A 141 -3.64 -2.12 -2.92
N PRO A 142 -4.90 -2.28 -3.38
CA PRO A 142 -5.58 -1.23 -4.11
C PRO A 142 -6.02 -0.11 -3.17
N LEU A 143 -6.19 1.11 -3.69
CA LEU A 143 -6.82 2.24 -2.97
C LEU A 143 -8.31 2.02 -2.66
N GLY A 144 -8.83 0.81 -2.85
CA GLY A 144 -10.22 0.43 -2.66
C GLY A 144 -10.31 -1.02 -2.18
N ALA A 145 -11.47 -1.65 -2.34
CA ALA A 145 -11.67 -3.01 -1.83
C ALA A 145 -10.90 -4.07 -2.65
N THR A 146 -10.19 -4.97 -1.97
CA THR A 146 -9.45 -6.09 -2.58
C THR A 146 -10.37 -7.14 -3.21
N ILE A 147 -11.58 -7.32 -2.68
CA ILE A 147 -12.56 -8.33 -3.15
C ILE A 147 -12.90 -8.14 -4.64
N PRO A 148 -13.42 -6.98 -5.11
CA PRO A 148 -13.72 -6.80 -6.52
C PRO A 148 -12.48 -6.85 -7.41
N THR A 149 -11.31 -6.45 -6.91
CA THR A 149 -10.08 -6.59 -7.69
C THR A 149 -9.69 -8.06 -7.88
N SER A 150 -9.81 -8.87 -6.83
CA SER A 150 -9.52 -10.31 -6.87
C SER A 150 -10.51 -11.08 -7.75
N GLU A 151 -11.78 -10.65 -7.79
CA GLU A 151 -12.80 -11.19 -8.72
C GLU A 151 -12.40 -10.95 -10.18
N LEU A 152 -11.98 -9.73 -10.52
CA LEU A 152 -11.51 -9.41 -11.87
C LEU A 152 -10.22 -10.15 -12.23
N GLN A 153 -9.25 -10.25 -11.31
CA GLN A 153 -8.04 -11.06 -11.50
C GLN A 153 -8.41 -12.52 -11.78
N SER A 154 -9.34 -13.10 -11.02
CA SER A 154 -9.79 -14.48 -11.19
C SER A 154 -10.44 -14.72 -12.55
N ARG A 155 -11.33 -13.80 -12.98
CA ARG A 155 -11.98 -13.88 -14.30
C ARG A 155 -10.98 -13.83 -15.44
N TRP A 156 -9.97 -12.97 -15.32
CA TRP A 156 -8.91 -12.88 -16.31
C TRP A 156 -8.06 -14.15 -16.31
N ALA A 157 -7.65 -14.63 -15.13
CA ALA A 157 -6.84 -15.85 -14.99
C ALA A 157 -7.50 -17.08 -15.63
N VAL A 158 -8.78 -17.33 -15.34
CA VAL A 158 -9.52 -18.46 -15.93
C VAL A 158 -9.60 -18.36 -17.46
N ARG A 159 -9.76 -17.16 -18.02
CA ARG A 159 -9.79 -16.99 -19.48
C ARG A 159 -8.43 -17.28 -20.11
N VAL A 160 -7.33 -16.90 -19.45
CA VAL A 160 -5.97 -17.24 -19.89
C VAL A 160 -5.74 -18.74 -19.82
N PHE A 161 -6.13 -19.40 -18.72
CA PHE A 161 -6.02 -20.86 -18.57
C PHE A 161 -6.81 -21.64 -19.62
N ARG A 162 -7.95 -21.08 -20.08
CA ARG A 162 -8.76 -21.67 -21.16
C ARG A 162 -8.26 -21.33 -22.57
N GLY A 163 -7.19 -20.55 -22.72
CA GLY A 163 -6.71 -20.08 -24.02
C GLY A 163 -7.64 -19.07 -24.71
N LEU A 164 -8.61 -18.49 -24.00
CA LEU A 164 -9.50 -17.45 -24.53
C LEU A 164 -8.83 -16.07 -24.56
N ASN A 165 -7.77 -15.91 -23.79
CA ASN A 165 -6.94 -14.71 -23.74
C ASN A 165 -5.47 -15.13 -23.72
N GLU A 166 -4.66 -14.56 -24.60
CA GLU A 166 -3.22 -14.81 -24.63
C GLU A 166 -2.46 -13.72 -23.85
N LEU A 167 -1.42 -14.13 -23.13
CA LEU A 167 -0.48 -13.19 -22.51
C LEU A 167 0.49 -12.67 -23.58
N PRO A 168 0.96 -11.42 -23.45
CA PRO A 168 2.00 -10.91 -24.33
C PRO A 168 3.33 -11.61 -24.06
N SER A 169 4.33 -11.40 -24.93
CA SER A 169 5.66 -11.99 -24.75
C SER A 169 6.30 -11.60 -23.41
N MET A 170 7.20 -12.45 -22.91
CA MET A 170 7.94 -12.22 -21.67
C MET A 170 8.61 -10.84 -21.64
N SER A 171 9.21 -10.40 -22.74
CA SER A 171 9.87 -9.09 -22.82
C SER A 171 8.92 -7.92 -22.60
N VAL A 172 7.69 -8.02 -23.12
CA VAL A 172 6.64 -7.01 -22.93
C VAL A 172 6.11 -7.03 -21.49
N MET A 173 5.89 -8.22 -20.93
CA MET A 173 5.48 -8.36 -19.53
C MET A 173 6.51 -7.76 -18.58
N MET A 174 7.80 -8.08 -18.77
CA MET A 174 8.89 -7.55 -17.95
C MET A 174 9.08 -6.03 -18.14
N ALA A 175 8.84 -5.50 -19.33
CA ALA A 175 8.88 -4.05 -19.56
C ALA A 175 7.74 -3.32 -18.80
N ASP A 176 6.53 -3.89 -18.77
CA ASP A 176 5.41 -3.35 -17.99
C ASP A 176 5.70 -3.37 -16.49
N VAL A 177 6.26 -4.48 -15.99
CA VAL A 177 6.70 -4.63 -14.60
C VAL A 177 7.74 -3.58 -14.22
N LYS A 178 8.82 -3.45 -15.01
CA LYS A 178 9.87 -2.44 -14.76
C LYS A 178 9.32 -1.01 -14.82
N LYS A 179 8.37 -0.74 -15.72
CA LYS A 179 7.70 0.57 -15.82
C LYS A 179 6.88 0.86 -14.55
N ARG A 180 6.18 -0.15 -14.02
CA ARG A 180 5.42 -0.06 -12.76
C ARG A 180 6.34 0.16 -11.56
N GLU A 181 7.41 -0.62 -11.42
CA GLU A 181 8.41 -0.47 -10.35
C GLU A 181 9.05 0.91 -10.36
N LYS A 182 9.44 1.42 -11.53
CA LYS A 182 9.95 2.80 -11.67
C LYS A 182 8.96 3.87 -11.26
N LYS A 183 7.66 3.59 -11.33
CA LYS A 183 6.62 4.53 -10.88
C LYS A 183 6.49 4.49 -9.36
N LEU A 184 6.48 3.29 -8.77
CA LEU A 184 6.43 3.10 -7.32
C LEU A 184 7.66 3.68 -6.61
N ASN A 185 8.86 3.54 -7.18
CA ASN A 185 10.10 4.05 -6.58
C ASN A 185 10.33 5.56 -6.79
N LYS A 186 9.47 6.24 -7.55
CA LYS A 186 9.56 7.70 -7.81
C LYS A 186 8.58 8.51 -6.98
N GLU A 187 7.66 7.84 -6.30
CA GLU A 187 6.64 8.40 -5.40
C GLU A 187 7.13 8.24 -3.94
#